data_AF-A0A6F9CKF9-F1
#
_entry.id   AF-A0A6F9CKF9-F1
#
_cell.length_a   1.000
_cell.length_b   1.000
_cell.length_c   1.000
_cell.angle_alpha   90.00
_cell.angle_beta   90.00
_cell.angle_gamma   90.00
#
_symmetry.space_group_name_H-M   'P 1'
#
loop_
_entity.id
_entity.type
_entity.pdbx_description
1 polymer ?
#
loop_
_entity_poly.entity_id
_entity_poly.type
_entity_poly.pdbx_seq_one_letter_code
_entity_poly.pdbx_strand_id
1 'polypeptide(L)'
;MPPGQALLASNGMLCPHQKYNIEPSLYSPYFSLGSCMEGLNSLFTQLYGVTLMSEHPSAGEVWNDDVRKLAVVHETEGLLGYIYCDFFHRVNKPHQDCHFTIRGGRQFQENGQYQLPVVVLMLSLPHPTKSTPTLLMPDMMENLVH
;
A
#
# COMPACT_ATOMS: atom_id res chain seq x y z
N MET A 1 -4.12 -16.91 61.07
CA MET A 1 -4.62 -15.89 60.12
C MET A 1 -3.44 -15.38 59.30
N PRO A 2 -3.46 -15.64 57.99
CA PRO A 2 -3.38 -14.55 57.03
C PRO A 2 -4.54 -14.62 56.01
N PRO A 3 -4.89 -13.50 55.37
CA PRO A 3 -6.01 -13.43 54.42
C PRO A 3 -5.55 -13.65 52.97
N GLY A 4 -6.44 -14.25 52.17
CA GLY A 4 -6.59 -13.90 50.75
C GLY A 4 -5.90 -14.78 49.71
N GLN A 5 -6.22 -16.08 49.64
CA GLN A 5 -6.18 -16.78 48.35
C GLN A 5 -7.43 -16.41 47.56
N ALA A 6 -7.31 -15.48 46.62
CA ALA A 6 -8.28 -15.27 45.57
C ALA A 6 -7.84 -16.09 44.34
N LEU A 7 -8.57 -17.18 44.10
CA LEU A 7 -8.68 -17.86 42.81
C LEU A 7 -8.86 -16.83 41.69
N LEU A 8 -7.99 -16.81 40.67
CA LEU A 8 -8.33 -16.21 39.38
C LEU A 8 -7.81 -17.06 38.21
N ALA A 9 -8.80 -17.58 37.48
CA ALA A 9 -8.82 -17.87 36.05
C ALA A 9 -7.77 -18.86 35.51
N SER A 10 -8.11 -20.14 35.64
CA SER A 10 -7.97 -21.08 34.53
C SER A 10 -8.76 -20.55 33.33
N ASN A 11 -8.06 -20.06 32.30
CA ASN A 11 -8.41 -20.21 30.88
C ASN A 11 -7.24 -19.65 30.07
N GLY A 12 -6.42 -20.57 29.55
CA GLY A 12 -5.34 -20.26 28.64
C GLY A 12 -5.89 -19.72 27.33
N MET A 13 -6.02 -18.40 27.24
CA MET A 13 -6.03 -17.70 25.97
C MET A 13 -4.61 -17.16 25.78
N LEU A 14 -3.73 -18.03 25.28
CA LEU A 14 -2.44 -17.58 24.75
C LEU A 14 -2.77 -16.63 23.59
N CYS A 15 -2.24 -15.41 23.64
CA CYS A 15 -2.32 -14.52 22.50
C CYS A 15 -1.70 -15.24 21.28
N PRO A 16 -2.24 -15.13 20.06
CA PRO A 16 -1.72 -15.83 18.88
C PRO A 16 -0.21 -15.59 18.65
N HIS A 17 0.31 -14.49 19.18
CA HIS A 17 1.70 -14.06 19.08
C HIS A 17 2.73 -14.96 19.80
N GLN A 18 2.30 -15.83 20.72
CA GLN A 18 3.23 -16.63 21.53
C GLN A 18 3.74 -17.91 20.86
N LYS A 19 3.20 -18.31 19.69
CA LYS A 19 3.67 -19.54 19.02
C LYS A 19 4.85 -19.34 18.08
N TYR A 20 5.07 -18.12 17.57
CA TYR A 20 6.19 -17.77 16.70
C TYR A 20 6.59 -16.30 16.96
N ASN A 21 7.29 -16.03 18.07
CA ASN A 21 7.72 -14.68 18.43
C ASN A 21 8.96 -14.27 17.62
N ILE A 22 8.79 -14.08 16.31
CA ILE A 22 9.83 -13.54 15.43
C ILE A 22 9.80 -12.02 15.55
N GLU A 23 10.85 -11.44 16.11
CA GLU A 23 10.99 -10.00 16.26
C GLU A 23 10.92 -9.30 14.89
N PRO A 24 10.02 -8.32 14.69
CA PRO A 24 9.85 -7.62 13.41
C PRO A 24 11.13 -6.99 12.84
N SER A 25 12.04 -6.59 13.71
CA SER A 25 13.37 -6.07 13.33
C SER A 25 14.22 -7.08 12.56
N LEU A 26 13.96 -8.39 12.70
CA LEU A 26 14.73 -9.43 12.01
C LEU A 26 14.38 -9.53 10.52
N TYR A 27 13.18 -9.10 10.11
CA TYR A 27 12.74 -9.24 8.73
C TYR A 27 12.29 -7.95 8.06
N SER A 28 11.99 -6.87 8.80
CA SER A 28 11.68 -5.56 8.21
C SER A 28 12.73 -5.05 7.20
N PRO A 29 14.05 -5.36 7.32
CA PRO A 29 15.03 -4.97 6.29
C PRO A 29 14.78 -5.58 4.91
N TYR A 30 14.03 -6.68 4.81
CA TYR A 30 13.68 -7.31 3.53
C TYR A 30 12.43 -6.70 2.89
N PHE A 31 11.64 -5.92 3.64
CA PHE A 31 10.39 -5.31 3.17
C PHE A 31 10.56 -3.81 2.92
N SER A 32 11.51 -3.45 2.06
CA SER A 32 11.54 -2.07 1.56
C SER A 32 10.30 -1.79 0.72
N LEU A 33 9.75 -0.57 0.78
CA LEU A 33 8.60 -0.16 -0.03
C LEU A 33 8.83 -0.46 -1.53
N GLY A 34 10.04 -0.20 -2.04
CA GLY A 34 10.39 -0.51 -3.43
C GLY A 34 10.29 -2.00 -3.75
N SER A 35 10.87 -2.85 -2.90
CA SER A 35 10.80 -4.31 -3.06
C SER A 35 9.36 -4.85 -2.96
N CYS A 36 8.54 -4.28 -2.06
CA CYS A 36 7.13 -4.64 -1.95
C CYS A 36 6.35 -4.24 -3.20
N MET A 37 6.57 -3.04 -3.75
CA MET A 37 5.95 -2.59 -5.00
C MET A 37 6.39 -3.44 -6.21
N GLU A 38 7.65 -3.85 -6.27
CA GLU A 38 8.16 -4.76 -7.31
C GLU A 38 7.53 -6.17 -7.19
N GLY A 39 7.35 -6.66 -5.95
CA GLY A 39 6.63 -7.90 -5.68
C GLY A 39 5.17 -7.82 -6.11
N LEU A 40 4.47 -6.72 -5.78
CA LEU A 40 3.10 -6.45 -6.21
C LEU A 40 2.98 -6.39 -7.74
N ASN A 41 3.89 -5.68 -8.40
CA ASN A 41 3.95 -5.64 -9.86
C ASN A 41 4.10 -7.05 -10.44
N SER A 42 5.05 -7.83 -9.94
CA SER A 42 5.29 -9.21 -10.38
C SER A 42 4.07 -10.12 -10.17
N LEU A 43 3.34 -9.92 -9.06
CA LEU A 43 2.12 -10.64 -8.76
C LEU A 43 0.99 -10.28 -9.73
N PHE A 44 0.74 -8.99 -9.96
CA PHE A 44 -0.29 -8.52 -10.89
C PHE A 44 0.01 -8.90 -12.34
N THR A 45 1.29 -8.95 -12.72
CA THR A 45 1.68 -9.43 -14.05
C THR A 45 1.34 -10.91 -14.20
N GLN A 46 1.64 -11.74 -13.20
CA GLN A 46 1.36 -13.18 -13.26
C GLN A 46 -0.13 -13.53 -13.16
N LEU A 47 -0.89 -12.81 -12.33
CA LEU A 47 -2.30 -13.10 -12.10
C LEU A 47 -3.22 -12.48 -13.15
N TYR A 48 -2.90 -11.28 -13.62
CA TYR A 48 -3.81 -10.46 -14.42
C TYR A 48 -3.20 -9.97 -15.73
N GLY A 49 -1.94 -10.30 -16.05
CA GLY A 49 -1.27 -9.73 -17.22
C GLY A 49 -1.06 -8.22 -17.11
N VAL A 50 -1.10 -7.66 -15.89
CA VAL A 50 -1.04 -6.21 -15.63
C VAL A 50 0.33 -5.82 -15.08
N THR A 51 0.94 -4.80 -15.67
CA THR A 51 2.18 -4.18 -15.20
C THR A 51 1.91 -2.78 -14.67
N LEU A 52 2.53 -2.44 -13.55
CA LEU A 52 2.59 -1.11 -12.96
C LEU A 52 3.86 -0.40 -13.44
N MET A 53 3.70 0.60 -14.31
CA MET A 53 4.82 1.35 -14.89
C MET A 53 4.91 2.73 -14.26
N SER A 54 6.07 3.10 -13.72
CA SER A 54 6.27 4.46 -13.20
C SER A 54 6.31 5.46 -14.34
N GLU A 55 5.52 6.52 -14.23
CA GLU A 55 5.52 7.66 -15.13
C GLU A 55 5.84 8.95 -14.38
N HIS A 56 6.46 9.91 -15.08
CA HIS A 56 6.63 11.25 -14.55
C HIS A 56 5.32 12.03 -14.69
N PRO A 57 4.82 12.64 -13.59
CA PRO A 57 3.67 13.53 -13.68
C PRO A 57 4.04 14.81 -14.44
N SER A 58 3.08 15.38 -15.14
CA SER A 58 3.20 16.68 -15.81
C SER A 58 3.31 17.82 -14.78
N ALA A 59 3.79 18.98 -15.22
CA ALA A 59 3.85 20.16 -14.35
C ALA A 59 2.45 20.51 -13.81
N GLY A 60 2.31 20.53 -12.48
CA GLY A 60 1.05 20.83 -11.80
C GLY A 60 0.04 19.67 -11.71
N GLU A 61 0.39 18.48 -12.19
CA GLU A 61 -0.50 17.30 -12.16
C GLU A 61 -0.65 16.70 -10.76
N VAL A 62 0.39 16.81 -9.92
CA VAL A 62 0.43 16.26 -8.56
C VAL A 62 0.38 17.37 -7.50
N TRP A 63 -0.21 17.04 -6.35
CA TRP A 63 -0.36 17.96 -5.21
C TRP A 63 0.86 17.98 -4.28
N ASN A 64 1.81 17.06 -4.47
CA ASN A 64 3.04 16.98 -3.69
C ASN A 64 4.13 16.23 -4.47
N ASP A 65 5.39 16.62 -4.29
CA ASP A 65 6.55 16.10 -5.03
C ASP A 65 6.85 14.63 -4.73
N ASP A 66 6.41 14.11 -3.59
CA ASP A 66 6.59 12.70 -3.22
C ASP A 66 5.52 11.78 -3.82
N VAL A 67 4.48 12.33 -4.46
CA VAL A 67 3.48 11.53 -5.16
C VAL A 67 4.13 10.87 -6.36
N ARG A 68 3.87 9.58 -6.54
CA ARG A 68 4.34 8.80 -7.70
C ARG A 68 3.15 8.42 -8.57
N LYS A 69 3.30 8.57 -9.88
CA LYS A 69 2.28 8.17 -10.85
C LYS A 69 2.66 6.82 -11.44
N LEU A 70 1.69 5.90 -11.46
CA LEU A 70 1.80 4.60 -12.08
C LEU A 70 0.78 4.50 -13.21
N ALA A 71 1.24 4.15 -14.41
CA ALA A 71 0.38 3.64 -15.47
C ALA A 71 0.12 2.15 -15.24
N VAL A 72 -1.14 1.76 -15.36
CA VAL A 72 -1.58 0.36 -15.24
C VAL A 72 -1.78 -0.16 -16.66
N VAL A 73 -0.92 -1.09 -17.10
CA VAL A 73 -0.88 -1.55 -18.50
C VAL A 73 -1.12 -3.05 -18.56
N HIS A 74 -2.13 -3.47 -19.31
CA HIS A 74 -2.36 -4.87 -19.66
C HIS A 74 -1.52 -5.28 -20.86
N GLU A 75 -1.03 -6.51 -20.86
CA GLU A 75 -0.18 -7.07 -21.92
C GLU A 75 -0.82 -7.04 -23.33
N THR A 76 -2.15 -7.14 -23.43
CA THR A 76 -2.86 -7.13 -24.73
C THR A 76 -3.86 -5.99 -24.89
N GLU A 77 -4.41 -5.46 -23.79
CA GLU A 77 -5.45 -4.41 -23.84
C GLU A 77 -4.83 -3.00 -23.81
N GLY A 78 -3.54 -2.91 -23.46
CA GLY A 78 -2.83 -1.65 -23.34
C GLY A 78 -3.16 -0.92 -22.03
N LEU A 79 -3.20 0.41 -22.09
CA LEU A 79 -3.36 1.24 -20.91
C LEU A 79 -4.77 1.10 -20.31
N LEU A 80 -4.84 0.64 -19.06
CA LEU A 80 -6.08 0.45 -18.30
C LEU A 80 -6.41 1.65 -17.41
N GLY A 81 -5.43 2.46 -17.01
CA GLY A 81 -5.66 3.61 -16.15
C GLY A 81 -4.43 4.05 -15.38
N TYR A 82 -4.65 4.87 -14.36
CA TYR A 82 -3.58 5.45 -13.56
C TYR A 82 -3.84 5.33 -12.06
N ILE A 83 -2.76 5.07 -11.32
CA ILE A 83 -2.73 5.10 -9.86
C ILE A 83 -1.74 6.17 -9.43
N TYR A 84 -2.17 7.09 -8.58
CA TYR A 84 -1.29 8.02 -7.90
C TYR A 84 -1.02 7.51 -6.49
N CYS A 85 0.24 7.31 -6.15
CA CYS A 85 0.67 6.81 -4.87
C CYS A 85 1.18 7.96 -4.01
N ASP A 86 0.45 8.27 -2.94
CA ASP A 86 0.83 9.23 -1.91
C ASP A 86 1.17 8.46 -0.63
N PHE A 87 2.41 8.01 -0.52
CA PHE A 87 2.81 7.00 0.48
C PHE A 87 3.20 7.57 1.84
N PHE A 88 3.77 8.78 1.90
CA PHE A 88 4.47 9.22 3.10
C PHE A 88 3.60 10.11 3.99
N HIS A 89 3.79 9.98 5.30
CA HIS A 89 3.19 10.88 6.29
C HIS A 89 3.75 12.30 6.10
N ARG A 90 2.91 13.34 6.16
CA ARG A 90 3.40 14.73 6.19
C ARG A 90 2.46 15.61 6.98
N VAL A 91 2.95 16.77 7.40
CA VAL A 91 2.14 17.78 8.08
C VAL A 91 0.93 18.11 7.19
N ASN A 92 -0.26 18.14 7.80
CA ASN A 92 -1.56 18.41 7.14
C ASN A 92 -2.07 17.34 6.15
N LYS A 93 -1.46 16.15 6.10
CA LYS A 93 -2.05 14.99 5.42
C LYS A 93 -2.89 14.17 6.41
N PRO A 94 -4.10 13.72 6.06
CA PRO A 94 -4.87 12.80 6.88
C PRO A 94 -4.08 11.51 7.19
N HIS A 95 -4.14 11.04 8.43
CA HIS A 95 -3.47 9.79 8.87
C HIS A 95 -4.28 8.53 8.56
N GLN A 96 -5.14 8.57 7.53
CA GLN A 96 -5.94 7.42 7.14
C GLN A 96 -5.35 6.80 5.89
N ASP A 97 -5.10 5.50 5.97
CA ASP A 97 -4.69 4.71 4.83
C ASP A 97 -5.95 4.30 4.05
N CYS A 98 -6.01 4.65 2.78
CA CYS A 98 -7.16 4.38 1.92
C CYS A 98 -6.83 4.51 0.45
N HIS A 99 -7.75 4.05 -0.40
CA HIS A 99 -7.78 4.40 -1.81
C HIS A 99 -9.03 5.21 -2.13
N PHE A 100 -8.94 6.10 -3.13
CA PHE A 100 -10.09 6.86 -3.62
C PHE A 100 -10.07 6.98 -5.14
N THR A 101 -11.25 6.88 -5.74
CA THR A 101 -11.45 7.02 -7.18
C THR A 101 -11.65 8.49 -7.52
N ILE A 102 -10.69 9.09 -8.23
CA ILE A 102 -10.79 10.46 -8.76
C ILE A 102 -11.65 10.48 -10.01
N ARG A 103 -11.49 9.46 -10.86
CA ARG A 103 -12.23 9.32 -12.11
C ARG A 103 -12.60 7.85 -12.30
N GLY A 104 -13.88 7.57 -12.46
CA GLY A 104 -14.35 6.21 -12.78
C GLY A 104 -14.11 5.86 -14.24
N GLY A 105 -13.90 4.56 -14.51
CA GLY A 105 -13.91 4.02 -15.86
C GLY A 105 -15.33 4.04 -16.44
N ARG A 106 -15.52 4.59 -17.64
CA ARG A 106 -16.84 4.58 -18.30
C ARG A 106 -16.73 4.70 -19.81
N GLN A 107 -17.69 4.12 -20.52
CA GLN A 107 -17.86 4.36 -21.94
C GLN A 107 -18.87 5.50 -22.16
N PHE A 108 -18.51 6.45 -23.02
CA PHE A 108 -19.42 7.50 -23.46
C PHE A 108 -20.36 6.97 -24.53
N GLN A 109 -21.67 7.18 -24.36
CA GLN A 109 -22.68 6.70 -25.32
C GLN A 109 -22.59 7.43 -26.67
N GLU A 110 -22.18 8.70 -26.66
CA GLU A 110 -22.20 9.57 -27.84
C GLU A 110 -21.17 9.19 -28.91
N ASN A 111 -19.98 8.78 -28.49
CA ASN A 111 -18.85 8.51 -29.39
C ASN A 111 -18.17 7.17 -29.16
N GLY A 112 -18.66 6.36 -28.21
CA GLY A 112 -18.09 5.06 -27.85
C GLY A 112 -16.71 5.13 -27.18
N GLN A 113 -16.16 6.32 -26.93
CA GLN A 113 -14.85 6.46 -26.29
C GLN A 113 -14.88 5.99 -24.84
N TYR A 114 -13.80 5.35 -24.41
CA TYR A 114 -13.63 4.91 -23.04
C TYR A 114 -12.81 5.92 -22.23
N GLN A 115 -13.36 6.36 -21.11
CA GLN A 115 -12.67 7.17 -20.12
C GLN A 115 -11.91 6.24 -19.17
N LEU A 116 -10.59 6.38 -19.12
CA LEU A 116 -9.76 5.55 -18.23
C LEU A 116 -9.95 5.92 -16.75
N PRO A 117 -10.05 4.95 -15.83
CA PRO A 117 -10.08 5.22 -14.41
C PRO A 117 -8.79 5.89 -13.89
N VAL A 118 -8.95 6.68 -12.84
CA VAL A 118 -7.86 7.29 -12.08
C VAL A 118 -8.14 7.09 -10.60
N VAL A 119 -7.21 6.46 -9.90
CA VAL A 119 -7.29 6.14 -8.47
C VAL A 119 -6.09 6.77 -7.76
N VAL A 120 -6.28 7.11 -6.49
CA VAL A 120 -5.18 7.47 -5.59
C VAL A 120 -5.10 6.42 -4.49
N LEU A 121 -3.89 5.94 -4.22
CA LEU A 121 -3.56 5.15 -3.05
C LEU A 121 -2.83 6.06 -2.06
N MET A 122 -3.43 6.27 -0.90
CA MET A 122 -2.91 7.13 0.15
C MET A 122 -2.56 6.30 1.37
N LEU A 123 -1.30 6.34 1.78
CA LEU A 123 -0.79 5.71 3.00
C LEU A 123 -0.05 6.73 3.89
N SER A 124 0.22 6.38 5.14
CA SER A 124 0.97 7.20 6.10
C SER A 124 2.28 6.54 6.53
N LEU A 125 3.11 6.15 5.57
CA LEU A 125 4.40 5.47 5.80
C LEU A 125 5.50 6.44 6.28
N PRO A 126 6.52 5.93 7.01
CA PRO A 126 7.70 6.72 7.34
C PRO A 126 8.48 7.12 6.08
N HIS A 127 8.99 8.34 6.05
CA HIS A 127 9.84 8.82 4.96
C HIS A 127 11.16 8.03 4.91
N PRO A 128 11.72 7.81 3.70
CA PRO A 128 13.07 7.29 3.58
C PRO A 128 14.07 8.32 4.13
N THR A 129 15.19 7.84 4.65
CA THR A 129 16.34 8.67 5.00
C THR A 129 17.39 8.61 3.90
N LYS A 130 18.43 9.45 3.97
CA LYS A 130 19.54 9.43 2.99
C LYS A 130 20.21 8.06 2.87
N SER A 131 20.19 7.26 3.92
CA SER A 131 20.89 5.98 4.02
C SER A 131 19.98 4.76 4.06
N THR A 132 18.67 4.95 4.23
CA THR A 132 17.74 3.85 4.55
C THR A 132 16.41 4.06 3.85
N PRO A 133 15.95 3.11 3.01
CA PRO A 133 14.63 3.20 2.40
C PRO A 133 13.53 3.08 3.46
N THR A 134 12.30 3.38 3.07
CA THR A 134 11.11 3.09 3.89
C THR A 134 10.98 1.58 4.03
N LEU A 135 11.22 1.08 5.25
CA LEU A 135 11.04 -0.32 5.62
C LEU A 135 9.63 -0.51 6.19
N LEU A 136 8.92 -1.49 5.67
CA LEU A 136 7.55 -1.80 6.07
C LEU A 136 7.55 -2.84 7.19
N MET A 137 6.78 -2.55 8.22
CA MET A 137 6.37 -3.55 9.20
C MET A 137 5.25 -4.43 8.61
N PRO A 138 4.98 -5.62 9.16
CA PRO A 138 3.95 -6.53 8.61
C PRO A 138 2.60 -5.87 8.38
N ASP A 139 2.14 -5.08 9.35
CA ASP A 139 0.87 -4.34 9.29
C ASP A 139 0.84 -3.33 8.13
N MET A 140 1.94 -2.61 7.92
CA MET A 140 2.09 -1.68 6.79
C MET A 140 2.11 -2.42 5.45
N MET A 141 2.73 -3.60 5.39
CA MET A 141 2.79 -4.42 4.19
C MET A 141 1.42 -5.03 3.87
N GLU A 142 0.72 -5.59 4.85
CA GLU A 142 -0.65 -6.07 4.71
C GLU A 142 -1.58 -4.96 4.22
N ASN A 143 -1.44 -3.76 4.79
CA ASN A 143 -2.26 -2.61 4.41
C ASN A 143 -1.91 -2.06 3.01
N LEU A 144 -0.66 -2.18 2.56
CA LEU A 144 -0.29 -1.84 1.17
C LEU A 144 -0.93 -2.80 0.15
N VAL A 145 -1.13 -4.06 0.55
CA VAL A 145 -1.72 -5.11 -0.31
C VAL A 145 -3.26 -5.06 -0.33
N HIS A 146 -3.88 -4.55 0.73
CA HIS A 146 -5.34 -4.44 0.89
C HIS A 146 -6.01 -3.48 -0.11
#